data_AF-A0A9D7TR81-F1
#
_entry.id   AF-A0A9D7TR81-F1
#
_cell.length_a   1.000
_cell.length_b   1.000
_cell.length_c   1.000
_cell.angle_alpha   90.00
_cell.angle_beta   90.00
_cell.angle_gamma   90.00
#
_symmetry.space_group_name_H-M   'P 1'
#
loop_
_entity.id
_entity.type
_entity.pdbx_description
1 polymer ?
#
loop_
_entity_poly.entity_id
_entity_poly.type
_entity_poly.pdbx_seq_one_letter_code
_entity_poly.pdbx_strand_id
1 'polypeptide(L)'
;MIKSYLEGFENLGAEKLMNSYPRRDSVLSTIPGCIIELKDKGGKVVLYKYYPFDDFENGTGPSRSPGELRFQNRMFVLVDNLDFYIVQNRVFGNIFRSYEDFVKDKTL
;
A
#
# COMPACT_ATOMS: atom_id res chain seq x y z
N MET A 1 -22.38 -3.11 1.99
CA MET A 1 -21.03 -3.71 2.05
C MET A 1 -20.24 -3.39 0.78
N ILE A 2 -20.69 -3.81 -0.41
CA ILE A 2 -20.02 -3.48 -1.69
C ILE A 2 -19.99 -1.96 -1.97
N LYS A 3 -21.10 -1.24 -1.75
CA LYS A 3 -21.14 0.22 -1.96
C LYS A 3 -20.10 0.96 -1.11
N SER A 4 -20.05 0.69 0.19
CA SER A 4 -19.07 1.28 1.12
C SER A 4 -17.63 0.86 0.83
N TYR A 5 -17.43 -0.31 0.22
CA TYR A 5 -16.13 -0.72 -0.31
C TYR A 5 -15.72 0.15 -1.50
N LEU A 6 -16.64 0.35 -2.47
CA LEU A 6 -16.42 1.22 -3.62
C LEU A 6 -16.16 2.68 -3.24
N GLU A 7 -16.89 3.22 -2.25
CA GLU A 7 -16.68 4.57 -1.70
C GLU A 7 -15.26 4.74 -1.13
N GLY A 8 -14.64 3.67 -0.63
CA GLY A 8 -13.26 3.68 -0.15
C GLY A 8 -12.20 3.91 -1.23
N PHE A 9 -12.54 3.75 -2.51
CA PHE A 9 -11.64 3.99 -3.64
C PHE A 9 -11.80 5.37 -4.28
N GLU A 10 -12.84 6.13 -3.90
CA GLU A 10 -13.04 7.49 -4.43
C GLU A 10 -11.90 8.42 -4.03
N ASN A 11 -11.29 8.20 -2.86
CA ASN A 11 -10.17 9.00 -2.36
C ASN A 11 -9.11 8.12 -1.67
N LEU A 12 -8.14 7.63 -2.45
CA LEU A 12 -6.95 6.97 -1.92
C LEU A 12 -5.77 7.95 -1.87
N GLY A 13 -5.64 8.63 -0.74
CA GLY A 13 -4.52 9.55 -0.50
C GLY A 13 -3.26 8.82 -0.05
N ALA A 14 -2.11 9.17 -0.64
CA ALA A 14 -0.82 8.82 -0.05
C ALA A 14 -0.64 9.59 1.27
N GLU A 15 0.01 8.97 2.27
CA GLU A 15 0.30 9.63 3.54
C GLU A 15 1.31 10.76 3.32
N LYS A 16 2.33 10.52 2.48
CA LYS A 16 3.41 11.48 2.25
C LYS A 16 4.15 11.23 0.94
N LEU A 17 4.55 12.30 0.25
CA LEU A 17 5.53 12.29 -0.85
C LEU A 17 6.96 12.27 -0.29
N MET A 18 7.77 11.34 -0.79
CA MET A 18 9.06 10.93 -0.22
C MET A 18 10.17 10.86 -1.28
N ASN A 19 10.11 11.68 -2.34
CA ASN A 19 11.11 11.68 -3.42
C ASN A 19 12.56 11.90 -2.93
N SER A 20 12.73 12.56 -1.78
CA SER A 20 14.04 12.81 -1.13
C SER A 20 14.35 11.83 0.02
N TYR A 21 13.71 10.67 0.06
CA TYR A 21 13.97 9.68 1.12
C TYR A 21 15.40 9.13 1.03
N PRO A 22 16.21 9.20 2.11
CA PRO A 22 17.63 8.87 2.05
C PRO A 22 17.95 7.43 1.64
N ARG A 23 17.07 6.46 1.95
CA ARG A 23 17.25 5.04 1.62
C ARG A 23 16.45 4.62 0.38
N ARG A 24 15.98 5.56 -0.46
CA ARG A 24 15.16 5.26 -1.64
C ARG A 24 15.84 4.23 -2.54
N ASP A 25 17.10 4.41 -2.89
CA ASP A 25 17.82 3.49 -3.78
C ASP A 25 17.94 2.09 -3.16
N SER A 26 18.14 2.01 -1.83
CA SER A 26 18.13 0.73 -1.12
C SER A 26 16.77 0.04 -1.21
N VAL A 27 15.67 0.77 -1.04
CA VAL A 27 14.32 0.22 -1.21
C VAL A 27 14.12 -0.28 -2.65
N LEU A 28 14.45 0.55 -3.63
CA LEU A 28 14.25 0.24 -5.04
C LEU A 28 15.14 -0.89 -5.57
N SER A 29 16.24 -1.20 -4.87
CA SER A 29 17.09 -2.36 -5.15
C SER A 29 16.48 -3.70 -4.74
N THR A 30 15.41 -3.69 -3.94
CA THR A 30 14.70 -4.90 -3.54
C THR A 30 13.60 -5.27 -4.52
N ILE A 31 13.08 -6.49 -4.40
CA ILE A 31 11.96 -6.96 -5.22
C ILE A 31 10.66 -6.35 -4.65
N PRO A 32 9.84 -5.67 -5.47
CA PRO A 32 8.54 -5.19 -5.01
C PRO A 32 7.65 -6.38 -4.62
N GLY A 33 6.96 -6.26 -3.49
CA GLY A 33 6.04 -7.29 -3.00
C GLY A 33 4.73 -7.35 -3.79
N CYS A 34 4.34 -6.25 -4.43
CA CYS A 34 3.15 -6.17 -5.28
C CYS A 34 3.35 -5.12 -6.38
N ILE A 35 2.83 -5.40 -7.57
CA ILE A 35 2.78 -4.46 -8.69
C ILE A 35 1.34 -4.37 -9.17
N ILE A 36 0.80 -3.15 -9.25
CA ILE A 36 -0.53 -2.88 -9.78
C ILE A 36 -0.38 -2.02 -11.04
N GLU A 37 -0.98 -2.49 -12.13
CA GLU A 37 -1.18 -1.68 -13.33
C GLU A 37 -2.62 -1.19 -13.34
N LEU A 38 -2.81 0.13 -13.38
CA LEU A 38 -4.12 0.75 -13.50
C LEU A 38 -4.25 1.38 -14.89
N LYS A 39 -5.20 0.88 -15.68
CA LYS A 39 -5.56 1.45 -16.97
C LYS A 39 -6.91 2.15 -16.87
N ASP A 40 -6.95 3.44 -17.15
CA ASP A 40 -8.21 4.19 -17.21
C ASP A 40 -8.97 3.92 -18.52
N LYS A 41 -10.23 4.38 -18.58
CA LYS A 41 -11.08 4.24 -19.77
C LYS A 41 -10.55 5.02 -20.98
N GLY A 42 -9.72 6.04 -20.76
CA GLY A 42 -9.04 6.80 -21.80
C GLY A 42 -7.77 6.11 -22.32
N GLY A 43 -7.39 4.97 -21.75
CA GLY A 43 -6.21 4.21 -22.13
C GLY A 43 -4.92 4.64 -21.44
N LYS A 44 -4.95 5.62 -20.53
CA LYS A 44 -3.79 5.98 -19.72
C LYS A 44 -3.47 4.83 -18.77
N VAL A 45 -2.20 4.43 -18.73
CA VAL A 45 -1.69 3.40 -17.84
C VAL A 45 -0.82 4.06 -16.77
N VAL A 46 -0.99 3.64 -15.52
CA VAL A 46 -0.14 4.02 -14.39
C VAL A 46 0.32 2.76 -13.68
N LEU A 47 1.63 2.69 -13.38
CA LEU A 47 2.24 1.56 -12.70
C LEU A 47 2.57 1.91 -11.25
N TYR A 48 2.08 1.10 -10.32
CA TYR A 48 2.34 1.22 -8.88
C TYR A 48 3.15 0.01 -8.40
N LYS A 49 4.34 0.25 -7.84
CA LYS A 49 5.18 -0.79 -7.26
C LYS A 49 5.24 -0.61 -5.75
N TYR A 50 4.79 -1.60 -5.00
CA TYR A 50 4.74 -1.60 -3.54
C TYR A 50 5.93 -2.33 -2.95
N TYR A 51 6.60 -1.72 -1.97
CA TYR A 51 7.77 -2.27 -1.29
C TYR A 51 7.53 -2.33 0.22
N PRO A 52 8.12 -3.34 0.91
CA PRO A 52 8.07 -3.43 2.36
C PRO A 52 8.64 -2.17 3.04
N PHE A 53 7.97 -1.71 4.09
CA PHE A 53 8.43 -0.57 4.88
C PHE A 53 9.33 -1.00 6.05
N ASP A 54 8.98 -2.11 6.70
CA ASP A 54 9.57 -2.53 7.97
C ASP A 54 11.07 -2.81 7.87
N ASP A 55 11.53 -3.41 6.77
CA ASP A 55 12.95 -3.73 6.56
C ASP A 55 13.88 -2.49 6.54
N PHE A 56 13.32 -1.30 6.34
CA PHE A 56 14.06 -0.05 6.19
C PHE A 56 13.85 0.92 7.35
N GLU A 57 12.71 0.87 8.02
CA GLU A 57 12.37 1.85 9.06
C GLU A 57 12.20 1.23 10.44
N ASN A 58 11.87 -0.06 10.51
CA ASN A 58 11.72 -0.77 11.78
C ASN A 58 12.94 -1.68 11.99
N GLY A 59 13.69 -1.44 13.06
CA GLY A 59 14.66 -2.42 13.54
C GLY A 59 13.95 -3.76 13.73
N THR A 60 14.50 -4.84 13.16
CA THR A 60 13.92 -6.18 13.19
C THR A 60 13.52 -6.58 14.61
N GLY A 61 12.22 -6.70 14.89
CA GLY A 61 11.71 -7.12 16.20
C GLY A 61 10.19 -7.06 16.32
N PRO A 62 9.58 -7.88 17.20
CA PRO A 62 8.15 -7.81 17.47
C PRO A 62 7.81 -6.44 18.07
N SER A 63 6.75 -5.80 17.56
CA SER A 63 6.27 -4.51 18.08
C SER A 63 5.88 -4.65 19.55
N ARG A 64 6.36 -3.73 20.38
CA ARG A 64 6.22 -3.73 21.84
C ARG A 64 5.13 -2.77 22.32
N SER A 65 4.51 -2.01 21.41
CA SER A 65 3.50 -1.01 21.73
C SER A 65 2.45 -0.82 20.61
N PRO A 66 1.25 -0.31 20.95
CA PRO A 66 0.24 0.10 19.97
C PRO A 66 0.71 1.20 19.01
N GLY A 67 1.72 1.98 19.41
CA GLY A 67 2.38 2.96 18.53
C GLY A 67 3.17 2.27 17.43
N GLU A 68 4.03 1.32 17.78
CA GLU A 68 4.84 0.55 16.83
C GLU A 68 3.99 -0.29 15.87
N LEU A 69 2.87 -0.86 16.33
CA LEU A 69 1.90 -1.53 15.45
C LEU A 69 1.30 -0.60 14.38
N ARG A 70 1.13 0.69 14.68
CA ARG A 70 0.68 1.69 13.69
C ARG A 70 1.78 2.06 12.70
N PHE A 71 3.04 2.01 13.11
CA PHE A 71 4.20 2.20 12.21
C PHE A 71 4.40 1.01 11.26
N GLN A 72 4.11 -0.21 11.72
CA GLN A 72 4.26 -1.46 10.95
C GLN A 72 3.21 -1.67 9.84
N ASN A 73 2.25 -0.76 9.69
CA ASN A 73 1.17 -0.91 8.71
C ASN A 73 1.32 0.05 7.51
N ARG A 74 2.58 0.32 7.12
CA ARG A 74 2.94 1.20 6.01
C ARG A 74 3.64 0.43 4.90
N MET A 75 3.61 1.00 3.69
CA MET A 75 4.33 0.51 2.53
C MET A 75 4.95 1.69 1.78
N PHE A 76 6.08 1.46 1.13
CA PHE A 76 6.57 2.38 0.12
C PHE A 76 5.90 2.10 -1.21
N VAL A 77 5.63 3.15 -1.99
CA VAL A 77 5.03 3.01 -3.33
C VAL A 77 5.79 3.86 -4.32
N LEU A 78 6.27 3.25 -5.41
CA LEU A 78 6.83 3.95 -6.56
C LEU A 78 5.78 4.01 -7.67
N VAL A 79 5.47 5.22 -8.15
CA VAL A 79 4.51 5.48 -9.22
C VAL A 79 5.24 5.90 -10.48
N ASP A 80 5.03 5.18 -11.58
CA ASP A 80 5.64 5.43 -12.90
C ASP A 80 7.17 5.62 -12.88
N ASN A 81 7.85 5.00 -11.91
CA ASN A 81 9.28 5.16 -11.64
C ASN A 81 9.73 6.60 -11.30
N LEU A 82 8.78 7.49 -11.00
CA LEU A 82 9.03 8.91 -10.73
C LEU A 82 8.81 9.21 -9.26
N ASP A 83 7.55 9.15 -8.82
CA ASP A 83 7.15 9.60 -7.50
C ASP A 83 7.16 8.45 -6.50
N PHE A 84 7.75 8.72 -5.35
CA PHE A 84 7.93 7.77 -4.26
C PHE A 84 7.13 8.22 -3.05
N TYR A 85 6.25 7.36 -2.56
CA TYR A 85 5.29 7.67 -1.50
C TYR A 85 5.42 6.70 -0.33
N ILE A 86 4.88 7.13 0.80
CA ILE A 86 4.44 6.23 1.88
C ILE A 86 2.92 6.16 1.83
N VAL A 87 2.39 4.94 1.92
CA VAL A 87 0.96 4.68 2.05
C VAL A 87 0.70 3.82 3.27
N GLN A 88 -0.52 3.91 3.80
CA GLN A 88 -0.97 3.05 4.90
C GLN A 88 -1.80 1.89 4.36
N ASN A 89 -1.53 0.69 4.87
CA ASN A 89 -2.31 -0.49 4.54
C ASN A 89 -3.77 -0.38 5.00
N ARG A 90 -4.11 0.45 6.00
CA ARG A 90 -5.54 0.70 6.34
C ARG A 90 -6.29 1.40 5.20
N VAL A 91 -5.61 2.22 4.40
CA VAL A 91 -6.19 2.97 3.28
C VAL A 91 -6.16 2.10 2.01
N PHE A 92 -5.02 1.48 1.72
CA PHE A 92 -4.80 0.72 0.49
C PHE A 92 -5.14 -0.77 0.60
N GLY A 93 -5.23 -1.33 1.80
CA GLY A 93 -5.46 -2.75 2.05
C GLY A 93 -6.78 -3.25 1.48
N ASN A 94 -7.77 -2.36 1.34
CA ASN A 94 -9.03 -2.70 0.69
C ASN A 94 -8.82 -3.06 -0.79
N ILE A 95 -7.83 -2.50 -1.50
CA ILE A 95 -7.52 -2.88 -2.90
C ILE A 95 -7.24 -4.38 -3.01
N PHE A 96 -6.65 -4.96 -1.97
CA PHE A 96 -6.18 -6.34 -1.96
C PHE A 96 -7.20 -7.33 -1.38
N ARG A 97 -8.43 -6.88 -1.07
CA ARG A 97 -9.48 -7.80 -0.60
C ARG A 97 -9.90 -8.76 -1.70
N SER A 98 -10.04 -10.02 -1.33
CA SER A 98 -10.58 -11.07 -2.19
C SER A 98 -12.10 -11.02 -2.24
N TYR A 99 -12.71 -11.68 -3.24
CA TYR A 99 -14.16 -11.81 -3.32
C TYR A 99 -14.76 -12.48 -2.07
N GLU A 100 -14.05 -13.45 -1.50
CA GLU A 100 -14.46 -14.20 -0.31
C GLU A 100 -14.61 -13.31 0.93
N ASP A 101 -13.85 -12.20 0.99
CA ASP A 101 -13.95 -11.21 2.08
C ASP A 101 -15.28 -10.45 2.07
N PHE A 102 -16.05 -10.51 0.98
CA PHE A 102 -17.36 -9.87 0.85
C PHE A 102 -18.53 -10.85 0.98
N VAL A 103 -18.30 -12.14 0.72
CA VAL A 103 -19.35 -13.13 0.48
C VAL A 103 -19.36 -14.26 1.50
N LYS A 104 -18.54 -14.21 2.56
CA LYS A 104 -18.73 -15.11 3.70
C LYS A 104 -20.08 -14.84 4.37
N ASP A 105 -21.06 -15.62 3.92
CA ASP A 105 -22.33 -15.87 4.59
C ASP A 105 -22.03 -16.42 5.98
N LYS A 106 -22.76 -15.90 6.97
CA LYS A 106 -22.85 -16.49 8.29
C LYS A 106 -23.56 -17.84 8.15
N THR A 107 -22.83 -18.91 7.91
CA THR A 107 -23.30 -20.27 8.20
C THR A 107 -22.40 -20.87 9.28
N LEU A 108 -22.82 -20.63 10.52
CA LEU A 108 -22.69 -21.52 11.66
C LEU A 108 -24.07 -21.62 12.31
#